data_AF-A0A3C0YRV3-F1
#
_entry.id   AF-A0A3C0YRV3-F1
#
_cell.length_a   1.000
_cell.length_b   1.000
_cell.length_c   1.000
_cell.angle_alpha   90.00
_cell.angle_beta   90.00
_cell.angle_gamma   90.00
#
_symmetry.space_group_name_H-M   'P 1'
#
loop_
_entity.id
_entity.type
_entity.pdbx_description
1 polymer ?
#
loop_
_entity_poly.entity_id
_entity_poly.type
_entity_poly.pdbx_seq_one_letter_code
_entity_poly.pdbx_strand_id
1 'polypeptide(L)' 'MKVRIDDSCTACGLCVETCPEVFQMGDEIAEVVVEGVPPQFEDAAQQAA' A
#
# COMPACT_ATOMS: atom_id res chain seq x y z
N MET A 1 -3.81 -10.05 -6.30
CA MET A 1 -4.39 -9.88 -4.94
C MET A 1 -5.13 -8.55 -4.80
N LYS A 2 -6.11 -8.39 -3.88
CA LYS A 2 -6.67 -7.08 -3.50
C LYS A 2 -6.15 -6.69 -2.12
N VAL A 3 -5.53 -5.51 -2.03
CA VAL A 3 -4.97 -4.96 -0.78
C VAL A 3 -5.75 -3.69 -0.44
N ARG A 4 -5.91 -3.42 0.86
CA ARG A 4 -6.60 -2.24 1.37
C ARG A 4 -5.85 -1.74 2.58
N ILE A 5 -5.83 -0.44 2.77
CA ILE A 5 -5.34 0.18 4.00
C ILE A 5 -6.47 0.16 5.02
N ASP A 6 -6.13 -0.26 6.23
CA ASP A 6 -7.05 -0.28 7.36
C ASP A 6 -7.06 1.09 8.06
N ASP A 7 -8.16 1.44 8.73
CA ASP A 7 -8.29 2.69 9.48
C ASP A 7 -7.29 2.77 10.66
N SER A 8 -6.66 1.65 11.04
CA SER A 8 -5.54 1.60 11.99
C SER A 8 -4.20 2.10 11.42
N CYS A 9 -4.15 2.54 10.16
CA CYS A 9 -2.97 3.13 9.56
C CYS A 9 -2.48 4.33 10.37
N THR A 10 -1.21 4.30 10.77
CA THR A 10 -0.58 5.38 11.54
C THR A 10 0.06 6.44 10.67
N ALA A 11 -0.21 6.44 9.36
CA ALA A 11 0.37 7.39 8.40
C ALA A 11 1.92 7.39 8.40
N CYS A 12 2.55 6.24 8.70
CA CYS A 12 4.01 6.16 8.85
C CYS A 12 4.79 6.18 7.53
N GLY A 13 4.14 5.93 6.39
CA GLY A 13 4.75 5.98 5.06
C GLY A 13 5.55 4.73 4.64
N LEU A 14 5.72 3.72 5.51
CA LEU A 14 6.49 2.51 5.21
C LEU A 14 5.99 1.73 3.99
N CYS A 15 4.67 1.71 3.78
CA CYS A 15 4.07 1.04 2.64
C CYS A 15 4.44 1.72 1.32
N VAL A 16 4.53 3.05 1.30
CA VAL A 16 4.96 3.83 0.13
C VAL A 16 6.47 3.70 -0.10
N GLU A 17 7.27 3.57 0.97
CA GLU A 17 8.70 3.29 0.83
C GLU A 17 8.96 1.87 0.30
N THR A 18 8.13 0.90 0.70
CA THR A 18 8.27 -0.50 0.31
C THR A 18 7.73 -0.76 -1.09
N CYS A 19 6.59 -0.15 -1.45
CA CYS A 19 5.92 -0.36 -2.74
C CYS A 19 5.16 0.91 -3.20
N PRO A 20 5.88 1.94 -3.69
CA PRO A 20 5.28 3.20 -4.15
C PRO A 20 4.39 3.04 -5.39
N GLU A 21 4.51 1.94 -6.13
CA GLU A 21 3.69 1.62 -7.29
C GLU A 21 2.28 1.18 -6.90
N VAL A 22 2.09 0.68 -5.68
CA VAL A 22 0.82 0.15 -5.16
C VAL A 22 0.20 1.09 -4.13
N PHE A 23 1.02 1.72 -3.29
CA PHE A 23 0.58 2.59 -2.21
C PHE A 23 0.99 4.04 -2.43
N GLN A 24 0.12 4.95 -2.03
CA GLN A 24 0.37 6.39 -1.99
C GLN A 24 0.00 6.94 -0.63
N MET A 25 0.71 7.95 -0.18
CA MET A 25 0.38 8.64 1.06
C MET A 25 -0.74 9.65 0.80
N GLY A 26 -1.92 9.40 1.36
CA GLY A 26 -3.03 10.36 1.36
C GLY A 26 -2.88 11.41 2.48
N ASP A 27 -3.91 12.22 2.67
CA ASP A 27 -3.90 13.30 3.68
C ASP A 27 -3.95 12.79 5.13
N GLU A 28 -4.72 11.73 5.40
CA GLU A 28 -4.91 11.18 6.75
C GLU A 28 -4.30 9.79 6.93
N ILE A 29 -4.40 8.93 5.91
CA ILE A 29 -3.85 7.57 5.89
C ILE A 29 -3.28 7.25 4.51
N ALA A 30 -2.54 6.14 4.41
CA ALA A 30 -2.12 5.62 3.12
C ALA A 30 -3.34 5.15 2.30
N GLU A 31 -3.21 5.20 0.98
CA GLU A 31 -4.24 4.81 0.02
C GLU A 31 -3.64 3.87 -1.03
N VAL A 32 -4.46 2.96 -1.55
CA VAL A 32 -4.04 2.03 -2.62
C VAL A 32 -4.41 2.65 -3.97
N VAL A 33 -3.40 2.91 -4.81
CA VAL A 33 -3.57 3.58 -6.12
C VAL A 33 -3.83 2.62 -7.28
N VAL A 34 -3.80 1.32 -7.01
CA VAL A 34 -4.07 0.26 -8.00
C VAL A 34 -5.30 -0.56 -7.62
N GLU A 35 -6.14 -0.90 -8.59
CA GLU A 35 -7.34 -1.72 -8.34
C GLU A 35 -7.03 -3.19 -8.02
N GLY A 36 -5.84 -3.66 -8.41
CA GLY A 36 -5.35 -5.00 -8.13
C GLY A 36 -3.83 -5.05 -8.22
N VAL A 37 -3.21 -5.68 -7.23
CA VAL A 37 -1.75 -5.79 -7.16
C VAL A 37 -1.27 -6.72 -8.27
N PRO A 38 -0.42 -6.22 -9.20
CA PRO A 38 0.18 -7.05 -10.23
C PRO A 38 1.09 -8.12 -9.59
N PRO A 39 1.25 -9.31 -10.19
CA PRO A 39 2.03 -10.40 -9.61
C PRO A 39 3.50 -10.02 -9.33
N GLN A 40 4.08 -9.11 -10.10
CA GLN A 40 5.43 -8.58 -9.87
C GLN A 40 5.56 -7.71 -8.60
N PHE A 41 4.45 -7.22 -8.06
CA PHE A 41 4.38 -6.40 -6.86
C PHE A 41 3.64 -7.10 -5.71
N GLU A 42 3.22 -8.37 -5.88
CA GLU A 42 2.52 -9.12 -4.83
C GLU A 42 3.41 -9.32 -3.59
N ASP A 43 4.68 -9.68 -3.76
CA ASP A 43 5.64 -9.79 -2.65
C ASP A 43 5.83 -8.45 -1.92
N ALA A 44 6.09 -7.37 -2.67
CA ALA A 44 6.30 -6.04 -2.10
C ALA A 44 5.05 -5.53 -1.36
N ALA A 45 3.86 -5.76 -1.94
CA ALA A 45 2.60 -5.39 -1.31
C ALA A 45 2.28 -6.22 -0.07
N GLN A 46 2.70 -7.48 -0.03
CA GLN A 46 2.56 -8.35 1.13
C GLN A 46 3.53 -7.98 2.26
N GLN A 47 4.73 -7.51 1.94
CA GLN A 47 5.68 -7.00 2.93
C GLN A 47 5.26 -5.64 3.53
N ALA A 48 4.44 -4.89 2.80
CA ALA A 48 3.94 -3.58 3.20
C ALA A 48 2.62 -3.61 4.00
N ALA A 49 1.95 -4.77 4.08
CA ALA A 49 0.64 -4.96 4.72
C ALA A 49 0.74 -5.29 6.22
#